data_AF-X1NCP0-F1
#
_entry.id   AF-X1NCP0-F1
#
_cell.length_a   1.000
_cell.length_b   1.000
_cell.length_c   1.000
_cell.angle_alpha   90.00
_cell.angle_beta   90.00
_cell.angle_gamma   90.00
#
_symmetry.space_group_name_H-M   'P 1'
#
loop_
_entity.id
_entity.type
_entity.pdbx_description
1 polymer ?
#
loop_
_entity_poly.entity_id
_entity_poly.type
_entity_poly.pdbx_seq_one_letter_code
_entity_poly.pdbx_strand_id
1 'polypeptide(L)'
;MDRDKFLNEVVFGWIKRDFERMITELPVRPREAGNINFFLALCVLTTMEFLGGFLLGKNRKFEKNVEVYIDKCFSNSEEYPIGILQDIFRNGLAHEFFPRGAVSRDNEHPAIFKDDKIGIVLDAETLSKDFLNSLDNFREQLDDKKYNSRMEQLKETIKKWQDKHKKIIDDLPKKTTLSISNSSSSVASDSNDSYPKITTPP
;
A
#
# COMPACT_ATOMS: atom_id res chain seq x y z
N MET A 1 9.50 -6.47 -18.54
CA MET A 1 9.40 -5.06 -18.16
C MET A 1 10.80 -4.59 -17.84
N ASP A 2 11.27 -3.55 -18.51
CA ASP A 2 12.53 -2.86 -18.19
C ASP A 2 12.36 -1.95 -16.96
N ARG A 3 13.48 -1.46 -16.41
CA ARG A 3 13.51 -0.68 -15.17
C ARG A 3 12.72 0.62 -15.28
N ASP A 4 12.87 1.34 -16.38
CA ASP A 4 12.25 2.66 -16.54
C ASP A 4 10.74 2.54 -16.65
N LYS A 5 10.25 1.50 -17.35
CA LYS A 5 8.83 1.15 -17.38
C LYS A 5 8.31 0.75 -16.00
N PHE A 6 9.05 -0.06 -15.24
CA PHE A 6 8.68 -0.41 -13.86
C PHE A 6 8.56 0.84 -12.98
N LEU A 7 9.54 1.73 -13.02
CA LEU A 7 9.51 2.98 -12.26
C LEU A 7 8.29 3.82 -12.67
N ASN A 8 8.12 4.09 -13.96
CA ASN A 8 7.10 5.03 -14.41
C ASN A 8 5.67 4.50 -14.31
N GLU A 9 5.44 3.22 -14.64
CA GLU A 9 4.09 2.64 -14.60
C GLU A 9 3.73 2.11 -13.21
N VAL A 10 4.64 1.37 -12.55
CA VAL A 10 4.33 0.70 -11.29
C VAL A 10 4.56 1.63 -10.10
N VAL A 11 5.75 2.23 -9.99
CA VAL A 11 6.13 3.01 -8.80
C VAL A 11 5.46 4.38 -8.80
N PHE A 12 5.67 5.17 -9.85
CA PHE A 12 5.09 6.52 -9.95
C PHE A 12 3.68 6.52 -10.55
N GLY A 13 3.32 5.48 -11.30
CA GLY A 13 2.01 5.35 -11.92
C GLY A 13 0.98 4.75 -10.97
N TRP A 14 1.17 3.52 -10.51
CA TRP A 14 0.18 2.84 -9.67
C TRP A 14 0.39 3.15 -8.19
N ILE A 15 1.56 2.83 -7.63
CA ILE A 15 1.84 2.96 -6.21
C ILE A 15 1.63 4.40 -5.73
N LYS A 16 2.35 5.37 -6.31
CA LYS A 16 2.28 6.79 -5.89
C LYS A 16 0.84 7.32 -5.95
N ARG A 17 0.15 7.10 -7.07
CA ARG A 17 -1.22 7.61 -7.28
C ARG A 17 -2.23 6.94 -6.35
N ASP A 18 -2.10 5.64 -6.11
CA ASP A 18 -2.98 4.92 -5.19
C ASP A 18 -2.81 5.44 -3.76
N PHE A 19 -1.58 5.73 -3.31
CA PHE A 19 -1.35 6.32 -1.99
C PHE A 19 -1.85 7.76 -1.88
N GLU A 20 -1.58 8.62 -2.87
CA GLU A 20 -2.13 9.99 -2.91
C GLU A 20 -3.68 9.97 -2.82
N ARG A 21 -4.30 9.01 -3.52
CA ARG A 21 -5.74 8.79 -3.50
C ARG A 21 -6.22 8.26 -2.14
N MET A 22 -5.55 7.24 -1.57
CA MET A 22 -5.91 6.68 -0.27
C MET A 22 -5.84 7.73 0.85
N ILE A 23 -4.81 8.57 0.85
CA ILE A 23 -4.69 9.68 1.81
C ILE A 23 -5.87 10.65 1.63
N THR A 24 -6.29 10.94 0.40
CA THR A 24 -7.37 11.92 0.17
C THR A 24 -8.77 11.36 0.40
N GLU A 25 -9.01 10.10 0.01
CA GLU A 25 -10.36 9.52 -0.07
C GLU A 25 -10.74 8.69 1.17
N LEU A 26 -9.77 8.11 1.88
CA LEU A 26 -10.10 7.38 3.11
C LEU A 26 -10.48 8.41 4.18
N PRO A 27 -11.65 8.30 4.82
CA PRO A 27 -12.03 9.23 5.87
C PRO A 27 -11.12 9.04 7.09
N VAL A 28 -10.60 10.15 7.64
CA VAL A 28 -9.96 10.14 8.95
C VAL A 28 -11.04 9.86 9.98
N ARG A 29 -10.82 8.86 10.82
CA ARG A 29 -11.72 8.51 11.92
C ARG A 29 -11.00 8.72 13.24
N PRO A 30 -10.95 9.98 13.73
CA PRO A 30 -10.25 10.29 14.95
C PRO A 30 -10.95 9.63 16.13
N ARG A 31 -10.18 9.00 17.02
CA ARG A 31 -10.65 8.44 18.31
C ARG A 31 -11.59 7.22 18.21
N GLU A 32 -11.74 6.60 17.05
CA GLU A 32 -12.38 5.29 16.95
C GLU A 32 -11.45 4.19 17.49
N ALA A 33 -11.99 3.32 18.34
CA ALA A 33 -11.25 2.19 18.90
C ALA A 33 -10.84 1.21 17.79
N GLY A 34 -9.63 0.65 17.94
CA GLY A 34 -9.08 -0.33 17.03
C GLY A 34 -8.63 0.26 15.70
N ASN A 35 -7.36 0.66 15.61
CA ASN A 35 -6.51 0.62 14.41
C ASN A 35 -7.18 0.82 13.03
N ILE A 36 -8.19 1.69 12.90
CA ILE A 36 -8.97 1.81 11.67
C ILE A 36 -8.17 2.44 10.54
N ASN A 37 -7.13 3.19 10.92
CA ASN A 37 -6.12 3.75 10.04
C ASN A 37 -5.02 2.74 9.65
N PHE A 38 -5.08 1.51 10.17
CA PHE A 38 -4.08 0.47 9.91
C PHE A 38 -3.98 0.10 8.44
N PHE A 39 -5.07 0.14 7.66
CA PHE A 39 -5.00 -0.20 6.24
C PHE A 39 -4.02 0.69 5.47
N LEU A 40 -3.96 1.98 5.80
CA LEU A 40 -3.02 2.90 5.18
C LEU A 40 -1.57 2.52 5.55
N ALA A 41 -1.28 2.35 6.84
CA ALA A 41 0.04 1.91 7.31
C ALA A 41 0.44 0.54 6.75
N LEU A 42 -0.50 -0.42 6.69
CA LEU A 42 -0.30 -1.76 6.14
C LEU A 42 0.10 -1.69 4.66
N CYS A 43 -0.64 -0.90 3.87
CA CYS A 43 -0.33 -0.70 2.46
C CYS A 43 1.07 -0.12 2.29
N VAL A 44 1.42 0.92 3.06
CA VAL A 44 2.76 1.53 3.01
C VAL A 44 3.84 0.51 3.34
N LEU A 45 3.74 -0.17 4.49
CA LEU A 45 4.75 -1.13 4.95
C LEU A 45 4.90 -2.33 4.01
N THR A 46 3.79 -2.83 3.43
CA THR A 46 3.83 -3.89 2.41
C THR A 46 4.54 -3.41 1.15
N THR A 47 4.33 -2.14 0.77
CA THR A 47 4.98 -1.56 -0.41
C THR A 47 6.47 -1.33 -0.16
N MET A 48 6.85 -0.88 1.03
CA MET A 48 8.26 -0.82 1.45
C MET A 48 8.92 -2.20 1.40
N GLU A 49 8.25 -3.24 1.92
CA GLU A 49 8.75 -4.62 1.83
C GLU A 49 8.96 -5.05 0.37
N PHE A 50 8.03 -4.71 -0.51
CA PHE A 50 8.12 -5.03 -1.94
C PHE A 50 9.28 -4.30 -2.62
N LEU A 51 9.37 -2.98 -2.47
CA LEU A 51 10.38 -2.12 -3.09
C LEU A 51 11.78 -2.36 -2.50
N GLY A 52 11.88 -2.58 -1.19
CA GLY A 52 13.14 -2.96 -0.55
C GLY A 52 13.72 -4.27 -1.09
N GLY A 53 12.86 -5.21 -1.49
CA GLY A 53 13.29 -6.42 -2.20
C GLY A 53 14.00 -6.11 -3.54
N PHE A 54 13.62 -5.03 -4.23
CA PHE A 54 14.33 -4.54 -5.41
C PHE A 54 15.67 -3.90 -5.03
N LEU A 55 15.73 -3.11 -3.96
CA LEU A 55 16.99 -2.51 -3.46
C LEU A 55 18.00 -3.55 -2.96
N LEU A 56 17.55 -4.77 -2.64
CA LEU A 56 18.41 -5.91 -2.30
C LEU A 56 18.72 -6.82 -3.50
N GLY A 57 17.97 -6.69 -4.59
CA GLY A 57 17.99 -7.61 -5.73
C GLY A 57 17.46 -9.01 -5.41
N LYS A 58 16.76 -9.20 -4.30
CA LYS A 58 16.25 -10.50 -3.83
C LYS A 58 15.17 -10.30 -2.78
N ASN A 59 14.22 -11.24 -2.71
CA ASN A 59 13.21 -11.19 -1.65
C ASN A 59 13.79 -11.72 -0.32
N ARG A 60 13.74 -10.93 0.75
CA ARG A 60 14.07 -11.36 2.12
C ARG A 60 12.83 -11.25 3.01
N LYS A 61 13.02 -11.53 4.31
CA LYS A 61 11.98 -11.33 5.32
C LYS A 61 11.62 -9.85 5.41
N PHE A 62 10.37 -9.56 5.75
CA PHE A 62 9.83 -8.23 6.03
C PHE A 62 10.85 -7.26 6.61
N GLU A 63 11.41 -7.58 7.79
CA GLU A 63 12.39 -6.74 8.51
C GLU A 63 13.50 -6.21 7.59
N LYS A 64 14.15 -7.10 6.84
CA LYS A 64 15.31 -6.75 5.99
C LYS A 64 14.92 -5.93 4.78
N ASN A 65 13.76 -6.19 4.19
CA ASN A 65 13.30 -5.44 3.04
C ASN A 65 12.80 -4.05 3.47
N VAL A 66 12.14 -3.92 4.62
CA VAL A 66 11.69 -2.62 5.11
C VAL A 66 12.88 -1.79 5.60
N GLU A 67 13.79 -2.40 6.37
CA GLU A 67 15.03 -1.77 6.86
C GLU A 67 15.83 -1.14 5.72
N VAL A 68 16.19 -1.93 4.69
CA VAL A 68 16.97 -1.41 3.55
C VAL A 68 16.24 -0.32 2.76
N TYR A 69 14.91 -0.33 2.76
CA TYR A 69 14.13 0.71 2.09
C TYR A 69 14.20 2.02 2.87
N ILE A 70 13.97 1.95 4.19
CA ILE A 70 14.04 3.09 5.08
C ILE A 70 15.46 3.67 5.09
N ASP A 71 16.48 2.86 5.34
CA ASP A 71 17.89 3.29 5.41
C ASP A 71 18.37 4.00 4.14
N LYS A 72 17.82 3.65 2.98
CA LYS A 72 18.25 4.17 1.68
C LYS A 72 17.41 5.32 1.16
N CYS A 73 16.14 5.37 1.52
CA CYS A 73 15.17 6.26 0.89
C CYS A 73 14.65 7.34 1.84
N PHE A 74 14.69 7.12 3.16
CA PHE A 74 14.18 8.06 4.15
C PHE A 74 15.29 8.99 4.63
N SER A 75 14.97 10.28 4.78
CA SER A 75 15.91 11.26 5.34
C SER A 75 16.11 11.09 6.84
N ASN A 76 15.10 10.60 7.56
CA ASN A 76 15.10 10.43 9.02
C ASN A 76 14.88 8.95 9.38
N SER A 77 15.75 8.07 8.88
CA SER A 77 15.62 6.60 9.05
C SER A 77 15.48 6.15 10.51
N GLU A 78 16.09 6.87 11.44
CA GLU A 78 16.09 6.63 12.87
C GLU A 78 14.71 6.80 13.54
N GLU A 79 13.79 7.52 12.90
CA GLU A 79 12.40 7.66 13.38
C GLU A 79 11.57 6.39 13.17
N TYR A 80 12.11 5.39 12.47
CA TYR A 80 11.39 4.18 12.08
C TYR A 80 12.06 2.89 12.58
N PRO A 81 12.06 2.64 13.90
CA PRO A 81 12.57 1.39 14.46
C PRO A 81 11.83 0.17 13.90
N ILE A 82 12.55 -0.67 13.16
CA ILE A 82 12.00 -1.80 12.40
C ILE A 82 11.26 -2.82 13.30
N GLY A 83 11.73 -3.03 14.53
CA GLY A 83 11.06 -3.91 15.48
C GLY A 83 9.65 -3.44 15.83
N ILE A 84 9.45 -2.13 16.01
CA ILE A 84 8.14 -1.54 16.28
C ILE A 84 7.24 -1.64 15.05
N LEU A 85 7.77 -1.28 13.87
CA LEU A 85 7.01 -1.38 12.62
C LEU A 85 6.56 -2.82 12.32
N GLN A 86 7.42 -3.81 12.60
CA GLN A 86 7.07 -5.20 12.45
C GLN A 86 5.98 -5.66 13.42
N ASP A 87 6.08 -5.26 14.69
CA ASP A 87 5.07 -5.59 15.69
C ASP A 87 3.73 -4.97 15.34
N ILE A 88 3.71 -3.71 14.89
CA ILE A 88 2.48 -3.05 14.40
C ILE A 88 1.95 -3.74 13.14
N PHE A 89 2.81 -4.06 12.16
CA PHE A 89 2.42 -4.76 10.93
C PHE A 89 1.75 -6.11 11.21
N ARG A 90 2.29 -6.91 12.14
CA ARG A 90 1.76 -8.24 12.45
C ARG A 90 0.51 -8.22 13.32
N ASN A 91 0.43 -7.28 14.26
CA ASN A 91 -0.64 -7.25 15.27
C ASN A 91 -1.75 -6.25 14.96
N GLY A 92 -1.53 -5.34 14.00
CA GLY A 92 -2.49 -4.28 13.68
C GLY A 92 -3.85 -4.81 13.21
N LEU A 93 -3.87 -5.96 12.52
CA LEU A 93 -5.10 -6.67 12.13
C LEU A 93 -5.89 -7.28 13.29
N ALA A 94 -5.26 -7.45 14.46
CA ALA A 94 -5.92 -8.02 15.62
C ALA A 94 -6.54 -6.97 16.55
N HIS A 95 -6.39 -5.68 16.22
CA HIS A 95 -6.98 -4.46 16.80
C HIS A 95 -6.96 -4.34 18.34
N GLU A 96 -7.57 -5.28 19.06
CA GLU A 96 -7.81 -5.26 20.50
C GLU A 96 -7.24 -6.48 21.26
N PHE A 97 -6.95 -7.58 20.56
CA PHE A 97 -6.55 -8.83 21.21
C PHE A 97 -5.05 -8.95 21.50
N PHE A 98 -4.22 -8.13 20.86
CA PHE A 98 -2.75 -8.12 21.01
C PHE A 98 -2.18 -6.69 20.93
N PRO A 99 -2.45 -5.82 21.92
CA PRO A 99 -2.00 -4.43 21.86
C PRO A 99 -0.47 -4.36 21.97
N ARG A 100 0.21 -4.25 20.83
CA ARG A 100 1.65 -3.88 20.73
C ARG A 100 1.87 -2.47 20.18
N GLY A 101 0.78 -1.72 20.02
CA GLY A 101 0.77 -0.34 19.55
C GLY A 101 -0.55 0.02 18.89
N ALA A 102 -0.75 1.30 18.62
CA ALA A 102 -1.89 1.83 17.91
C ALA A 102 -1.47 2.52 16.61
N VAL A 103 -2.43 2.74 15.71
CA VAL A 103 -2.22 3.49 14.47
C VAL A 103 -3.14 4.71 14.44
N SER A 104 -2.53 5.89 14.54
CA SER A 104 -3.21 7.19 14.43
C SER A 104 -3.22 7.68 12.98
N ARG A 105 -3.93 8.79 12.76
CA ARG A 105 -3.93 9.50 11.48
C ARG A 105 -4.21 10.96 11.72
N ASP A 106 -3.26 11.60 12.40
CA ASP A 106 -3.41 12.96 12.90
C ASP A 106 -2.42 13.92 12.21
N ASN A 107 -1.30 13.42 11.66
CA ASN A 107 -0.29 14.21 10.95
C ASN A 107 0.32 15.36 11.80
N GLU A 108 0.18 15.28 13.11
CA GLU A 108 0.68 16.28 14.07
C GLU A 108 1.88 15.77 14.88
N HIS A 109 2.30 14.54 14.62
CA HIS A 109 3.32 13.83 15.39
C HIS A 109 4.39 13.26 14.45
N PRO A 110 5.61 12.99 14.98
CA PRO A 110 6.56 12.12 14.29
C PRO A 110 5.92 10.77 13.95
N ALA A 111 6.49 10.06 12.97
CA ALA A 111 5.91 8.81 12.49
C ALA A 111 5.65 7.80 13.61
N ILE A 112 6.54 7.71 14.60
CA ILE A 112 6.32 6.93 15.83
C ILE A 112 6.40 7.85 17.05
N PHE A 113 5.39 7.79 17.91
CA PHE A 113 5.33 8.56 19.15
C PHE A 113 4.72 7.75 20.31
N LYS A 114 4.79 8.32 21.51
CA LYS A 114 4.21 7.73 22.72
C LYS A 114 2.96 8.51 23.13
N ASP A 115 1.84 7.82 23.26
CA ASP A 115 0.60 8.30 23.87
C ASP A 115 0.44 7.69 25.27
N ASP A 116 0.01 8.51 26.24
CA ASP A 116 -0.08 8.12 27.64
C ASP A 116 -1.14 7.06 27.94
N LYS A 117 -2.13 6.89 27.06
CA LYS A 117 -3.25 5.96 27.23
C LYS A 117 -3.08 4.67 26.43
N ILE A 118 -2.57 4.79 25.20
CA ILE A 118 -2.47 3.65 24.26
C ILE A 118 -1.03 3.19 24.00
N GLY A 119 -0.02 3.87 24.58
CA GLY A 119 1.38 3.46 24.51
C GLY A 119 2.05 3.90 23.21
N ILE A 120 2.62 2.96 22.46
CA ILE A 120 3.34 3.28 21.21
C ILE A 120 2.33 3.48 20.08
N VAL A 121 2.47 4.57 19.32
CA VAL A 121 1.57 4.91 18.22
C VAL A 121 2.39 5.13 16.94
N LEU A 122 1.92 4.57 15.83
CA LEU A 122 2.39 4.87 14.48
C LEU A 122 1.39 5.82 13.81
N ASP A 123 1.83 7.02 13.42
CA ASP A 123 1.02 7.92 12.64
C ASP A 123 1.04 7.50 11.16
N ALA A 124 -0.08 6.94 10.69
CA ALA A 124 -0.17 6.45 9.32
C ALA A 124 -0.08 7.57 8.28
N GLU A 125 -0.52 8.79 8.61
CA GLU A 125 -0.47 9.89 7.66
C GLU A 125 0.96 10.40 7.45
N THR A 126 1.71 10.57 8.54
CA THR A 126 3.12 10.94 8.53
C THR A 126 3.93 9.89 7.78
N LEU A 127 3.82 8.61 8.17
CA LEU A 127 4.46 7.49 7.46
C LEU A 127 4.15 7.50 5.94
N SER A 128 2.90 7.79 5.55
CA SER A 128 2.53 7.80 4.13
C SER A 128 3.14 8.96 3.37
N LYS A 129 3.19 10.15 3.97
CA LYS A 129 3.81 11.33 3.35
C LYS A 129 5.31 11.14 3.21
N ASP A 130 5.97 10.61 4.23
CA ASP A 130 7.39 10.32 4.19
C ASP A 130 7.71 9.24 3.14
N PHE A 131 6.87 8.20 3.05
CA PHE A 131 6.96 7.22 1.98
C PHE A 131 6.83 7.85 0.58
N LEU A 132 5.83 8.69 0.35
CA LEU A 132 5.64 9.38 -0.93
C LEU A 132 6.85 10.26 -1.29
N ASN A 133 7.39 10.99 -0.32
CA ASN A 133 8.59 11.81 -0.48
C ASN A 133 9.84 10.97 -0.76
N SER A 134 9.90 9.74 -0.24
CA SER A 134 11.02 8.81 -0.42
C SER A 134 11.09 8.15 -1.80
N LEU A 135 10.02 8.24 -2.62
CA LEU A 135 9.95 7.51 -3.91
C LEU A 135 11.00 7.97 -4.92
N ASP A 136 11.36 9.25 -4.94
CA ASP A 136 12.43 9.75 -5.80
C ASP A 136 13.79 9.22 -5.36
N ASN A 137 14.05 9.15 -4.05
CA ASN A 137 15.26 8.50 -3.53
C ASN A 137 15.29 7.01 -3.90
N PHE A 138 14.15 6.30 -3.87
CA PHE A 138 14.08 4.92 -4.33
C PHE A 138 14.49 4.80 -5.81
N ARG A 139 14.02 5.69 -6.68
CA ARG A 139 14.41 5.73 -8.10
C ARG A 139 15.92 5.88 -8.25
N GLU A 140 16.53 6.78 -7.49
CA GLU A 140 17.99 7.01 -7.54
C GLU A 140 18.80 5.83 -7.01
N GLN A 141 18.30 5.15 -5.98
CA GLN A 141 18.97 4.02 -5.34
C GLN A 141 18.81 2.69 -6.10
N LEU A 142 17.89 2.61 -7.06
CA LEU A 142 17.59 1.39 -7.79
C LEU A 142 18.61 1.09 -8.90
N ASP A 143 19.59 0.27 -8.56
CA ASP A 143 20.58 -0.27 -9.50
C ASP A 143 19.99 -1.30 -10.49
N ASP A 144 20.46 -1.27 -11.74
CA ASP A 144 20.00 -2.16 -12.82
C ASP A 144 20.25 -3.64 -12.55
N LYS A 145 21.42 -3.99 -11.99
CA LYS A 145 21.76 -5.39 -11.71
C LYS A 145 20.83 -5.95 -10.65
N LYS A 146 20.56 -5.19 -9.60
CA LYS A 146 19.62 -5.58 -8.55
C LYS A 146 18.19 -5.67 -9.07
N TYR A 147 17.75 -4.67 -9.84
CA TYR A 147 16.44 -4.67 -10.50
C TYR A 147 16.25 -5.95 -11.32
N ASN A 148 17.17 -6.24 -12.23
CA ASN A 148 17.09 -7.40 -13.11
C ASN A 148 17.07 -8.71 -12.32
N SER A 149 17.92 -8.84 -11.29
CA SER A 149 17.95 -10.02 -10.43
C SER A 149 16.62 -10.24 -9.70
N ARG A 150 16.01 -9.18 -9.16
CA ARG A 150 14.72 -9.26 -8.47
C ARG A 150 13.58 -9.58 -9.44
N MET A 151 13.60 -8.99 -10.63
CA MET A 151 12.59 -9.18 -11.67
C MET A 151 12.55 -10.63 -12.17
N GLU A 152 13.71 -11.25 -12.40
CA GLU A 152 13.76 -12.67 -12.78
C GLU A 152 13.19 -13.59 -11.70
N GLN A 153 13.55 -13.35 -10.42
CA GLN A 153 12.96 -14.09 -9.30
C GLN A 153 11.43 -13.93 -9.22
N LEU A 154 10.93 -12.71 -9.49
CA LEU A 154 9.49 -12.41 -9.49
C LEU A 154 8.76 -13.16 -10.61
N LYS A 155 9.30 -13.14 -11.84
CA LYS A 155 8.75 -13.88 -12.98
C LYS A 155 8.68 -15.38 -12.69
N GLU A 156 9.76 -15.94 -12.14
CA GLU A 156 9.80 -17.37 -11.78
C GLU A 156 8.75 -17.71 -10.71
N THR A 157 8.63 -16.86 -9.69
CA THR A 157 7.64 -17.04 -8.62
C THR A 157 6.21 -16.97 -9.14
N ILE A 158 5.91 -15.98 -10.00
CA ILE A 158 4.59 -15.83 -10.64
C ILE A 158 4.27 -17.07 -11.48
N LYS A 159 5.21 -17.53 -12.32
CA LYS A 159 5.02 -18.72 -13.15
C LYS A 159 4.73 -19.95 -12.30
N LYS A 160 5.53 -20.21 -11.27
CA LYS A 160 5.32 -21.34 -10.34
C LYS A 160 3.95 -21.26 -9.65
N TRP A 161 3.52 -20.07 -9.25
CA TRP A 161 2.21 -19.87 -8.64
C TRP A 161 1.07 -20.13 -9.63
N GLN A 162 1.19 -19.61 -10.86
CA GLN A 162 0.23 -19.85 -11.94
C GLN A 162 0.11 -21.35 -12.28
N ASP A 163 1.25 -22.04 -12.42
CA ASP A 163 1.27 -23.48 -12.71
C ASP A 163 0.62 -24.29 -11.59
N LYS A 164 0.92 -23.95 -10.33
CA LYS A 164 0.34 -24.60 -9.15
C LYS A 164 -1.18 -24.44 -9.06
N HIS A 165 -1.68 -23.26 -9.44
CA HIS A 165 -3.10 -22.90 -9.34
C HIS A 165 -3.83 -22.96 -10.68
N LYS A 166 -3.21 -23.56 -11.71
CA LYS A 166 -3.66 -23.53 -13.09
C LYS A 166 -5.13 -23.91 -13.25
N LYS A 167 -5.56 -25.02 -12.64
CA LYS A 167 -6.94 -25.49 -12.73
C LYS A 167 -7.94 -24.44 -12.24
N ILE A 168 -7.70 -23.89 -11.04
CA ILE A 168 -8.56 -22.85 -10.47
C ILE A 168 -8.56 -21.62 -11.36
N ILE A 169 -7.40 -21.19 -11.85
CA ILE A 169 -7.24 -20.01 -12.71
C ILE A 169 -7.99 -20.19 -14.04
N ASP A 170 -7.85 -21.35 -14.67
CA ASP A 170 -8.49 -21.66 -15.96
C ASP A 170 -10.02 -21.76 -15.82
N ASP A 171 -10.51 -22.17 -14.65
CA ASP A 171 -11.93 -22.26 -14.31
C ASP A 171 -12.54 -20.89 -13.90
N LEU A 172 -11.75 -19.82 -13.75
CA LEU A 172 -12.27 -18.49 -13.41
C LEU A 172 -13.12 -17.91 -14.55
N PRO A 173 -14.23 -17.21 -14.24
CA PRO A 173 -15.07 -16.57 -15.25
C PRO A 173 -14.26 -15.52 -16.02
N LYS A 174 -14.24 -15.64 -17.36
CA LYS A 174 -13.57 -14.67 -18.22
C LYS A 174 -14.42 -13.39 -18.28
N LYS A 175 -13.84 -12.27 -17.85
CA LYS A 175 -14.46 -10.95 -18.03
C LYS A 175 -14.46 -10.59 -19.52
N THR A 176 -15.62 -10.55 -20.17
CA THR A 176 -15.75 -9.99 -21.51
C THR A 176 -15.43 -8.50 -21.41
N THR A 177 -14.32 -8.07 -22.01
CA THR A 177 -13.97 -6.65 -22.02
C THR A 177 -14.84 -5.99 -23.07
N LEU A 178 -15.88 -5.26 -22.66
CA LEU A 178 -16.59 -4.36 -23.56
C LEU A 178 -15.60 -3.28 -23.97
N SER A 179 -15.14 -3.32 -25.21
CA SER A 179 -14.51 -2.18 -25.86
C SER A 179 -15.55 -1.06 -25.85
N ILE A 180 -15.34 -0.03 -25.03
CA ILE A 180 -16.11 1.20 -25.10
C ILE A 180 -15.76 1.82 -26.46
N SER A 181 -16.56 1.52 -27.48
CA SER A 181 -16.59 2.31 -28.70
C SER A 181 -17.12 3.68 -28.31
N ASN A 182 -16.28 4.71 -28.44
CA ASN A 182 -16.70 6.10 -28.38
C ASN A 182 -17.64 6.39 -29.57
N SER A 183 -18.89 5.97 -29.46
CA SER A 183 -19.98 6.51 -30.26
C SER A 183 -20.50 7.73 -29.51
N SER A 184 -20.06 8.89 -29.98
CA SER A 184 -20.67 10.18 -29.71
C SER A 184 -22.17 10.10 -29.98
N SER A 185 -22.95 10.17 -28.92
CA SER A 185 -24.41 10.31 -28.98
C SER A 185 -24.77 11.62 -28.32
N SER A 186 -25.23 12.54 -29.15
CA SER A 186 -25.88 13.81 -28.83
C SER A 186 -26.83 13.69 -27.63
N VAL A 187 -26.69 14.62 -26.71
CA VAL A 187 -27.59 14.87 -25.59
C VAL A 187 -29.01 15.05 -26.14
N ALA A 188 -29.89 14.09 -25.83
CA ALA A 188 -31.33 14.30 -25.84
C ALA A 188 -31.77 14.27 -24.37
N SER A 189 -32.16 15.44 -23.89
CA SER A 189 -32.87 15.66 -22.65
C SER A 189 -34.16 14.85 -22.64
N ASP A 190 -34.41 14.08 -21.58
CA ASP A 190 -35.75 14.07 -21.01
C ASP A 190 -35.76 13.68 -19.53
N SER A 191 -36.67 14.34 -18.85
CA SER A 191 -36.94 14.38 -17.42
C SER A 191 -37.57 13.11 -16.84
N ASN A 192 -37.58 13.07 -15.51
CA ASN A 192 -38.42 12.28 -14.59
C ASN A 192 -37.94 10.89 -14.14
N ASP A 193 -37.51 10.85 -12.87
CA ASP A 193 -38.30 10.34 -11.73
C ASP A 193 -37.69 9.24 -10.86
N SER A 194 -37.75 9.52 -9.55
CA SER A 194 -38.00 8.59 -8.43
C SER A 194 -36.89 7.66 -7.95
N TYR A 195 -36.17 8.08 -6.90
CA TYR A 195 -35.46 7.17 -5.99
C TYR A 195 -36.43 6.61 -4.92
N PRO A 196 -36.45 5.28 -4.67
CA PRO A 196 -37.24 4.71 -3.59
C PRO A 196 -36.58 4.92 -2.22
N LYS A 197 -37.38 5.37 -1.25
CA LYS A 197 -37.03 5.49 0.18
C LYS A 197 -36.83 4.10 0.79
N ILE A 198 -35.72 3.91 1.51
CA ILE A 198 -35.45 2.72 2.33
C ILE A 198 -36.09 2.94 3.70
N THR A 199 -37.06 2.08 4.07
CA THR A 199 -37.60 1.99 5.43
C THR A 199 -36.83 0.93 6.21
N THR A 200 -36.33 1.28 7.39
CA THR A 200 -35.71 0.34 8.36
C THR A 200 -36.79 -0.35 9.21
N PRO A 201 -36.69 -1.67 9.49
CA PRO A 201 -37.59 -2.38 10.39
C PRO A 201 -37.21 -2.21 11.88
N PRO A 202 -38.09 -2.62 12.82
CA PRO A 202 -38.05 -2.28 14.26
C PRO A 202 -36.94 -2.97 15.07
#